data_AF-A0A524QMB2-F1
#
_entry.id   AF-A0A524QMB2-F1
#
_cell.length_a   1.000
_cell.length_b   1.000
_cell.length_c   1.000
_cell.angle_alpha   90.00
_cell.angle_beta   90.00
_cell.angle_gamma   90.00
#
_symmetry.space_group_name_H-M   'P 1'
#
loop_
_entity.id
_entity.type
_entity.pdbx_description
1 polymer ?
#
loop_
_entity_poly.entity_id
_entity_poly.type
_entity_poly.pdbx_seq_one_letter_code
_entity_poly.pdbx_strand_id
1 'polypeptide(L)'
;MRRARIKSLALTDADFGALKVIPNRFNRDQTVCVLDMEYWKVAYLRSFQSFPLAKVGDSEQRMILAEYALVSKNEAASGKVTDCTTA
;
A
#
# COMPACT_ATOMS: atom_id res chain seq x y z
N MET A 1 17.43 -9.90 -22.14
CA MET A 1 16.84 -8.56 -21.95
C MET A 1 16.27 -8.46 -20.53
N ARG A 2 16.98 -7.86 -19.57
CA ARG A 2 16.51 -7.75 -18.17
C ARG A 2 15.60 -6.52 -18.05
N ARG A 3 14.28 -6.69 -18.00
CA ARG A 3 13.34 -5.59 -17.70
C ARG A 3 13.50 -5.20 -16.22
N ALA A 4 14.17 -4.08 -15.96
CA ALA A 4 14.22 -3.50 -14.63
C ALA A 4 12.84 -2.88 -14.31
N ARG A 5 12.16 -3.41 -13.29
CA ARG A 5 10.94 -2.79 -12.73
C ARG A 5 11.36 -1.75 -11.70
N ILE A 6 11.07 -0.48 -11.96
CA ILE A 6 11.28 0.61 -11.00
C ILE A 6 10.36 0.36 -9.79
N LYS A 7 10.94 0.25 -8.59
CA LYS A 7 10.20 -0.01 -7.35
C LYS A 7 9.77 1.27 -6.63
N SER A 8 10.59 2.31 -6.70
CA SER A 8 10.33 3.65 -6.17
C SER A 8 11.42 4.62 -6.62
N LEU A 9 11.07 5.88 -6.84
CA LEU A 9 12.01 6.98 -7.12
C LEU A 9 11.90 8.00 -5.98
N ALA A 10 13.03 8.43 -5.41
CA ALA A 10 13.07 9.50 -4.42
C ALA A 10 13.56 10.78 -5.12
N LEU A 11 12.79 11.85 -5.01
CA LEU A 11 13.10 13.18 -5.52
C LEU A 11 13.40 14.06 -4.31
N THR A 12 14.68 14.39 -4.10
CA THR A 12 15.14 15.17 -2.94
C THR A 12 15.09 16.69 -3.17
N ASP A 13 15.01 17.13 -4.42
CA ASP A 13 15.07 18.55 -4.81
C ASP A 13 13.72 19.07 -5.33
N ALA A 14 12.64 18.84 -4.58
CA ALA A 14 11.41 19.59 -4.80
C ALA A 14 11.36 20.78 -3.82
N ASP A 15 10.84 21.92 -4.26
CA ASP A 15 10.69 23.16 -3.47
C ASP A 15 9.87 22.97 -2.17
N PHE A 16 9.24 21.80 -2.01
CA PHE A 16 8.35 21.42 -0.93
C PHE A 16 8.88 20.24 -0.08
N GLY A 17 10.14 19.85 -0.24
CA GLY A 17 10.78 18.77 0.51
C GLY A 17 11.00 17.48 -0.30
N ALA A 18 11.39 16.39 0.38
CA ALA A 18 11.70 15.13 -0.28
C ALA A 18 10.42 14.34 -0.61
N LEU A 19 10.13 14.16 -1.91
CA LEU A 19 8.99 13.38 -2.39
C LEU A 19 9.45 11.98 -2.82
N LYS A 20 8.73 10.95 -2.37
CA LYS A 20 8.94 9.58 -2.85
C LYS A 20 7.80 9.15 -3.77
N VAL A 21 8.13 8.91 -5.03
CA VAL A 21 7.20 8.39 -6.04
C VAL A 21 7.23 6.86 -5.99
N ILE A 22 6.07 6.25 -5.74
CA ILE A 22 5.90 4.80 -5.68
C ILE A 22 4.90 4.38 -6.77
N PRO A 23 5.34 3.69 -7.84
CA PRO A 23 4.41 3.16 -8.83
C PRO A 23 3.57 2.05 -8.19
N ASN A 24 2.24 2.17 -8.27
CA ASN A 24 1.31 1.20 -7.71
C ASN A 24 0.40 0.64 -8.81
N ARG A 25 0.47 -0.68 -9.04
CA ARG A 25 -0.36 -1.39 -10.03
C ARG A 25 -1.85 -1.44 -9.71
N PHE A 26 -2.22 -1.19 -8.45
CA PHE A 26 -3.60 -1.18 -7.99
C PHE A 26 -4.19 0.22 -8.01
N ASN A 27 -3.37 1.24 -8.28
CA ASN A 27 -3.86 2.58 -8.55
C ASN A 27 -4.33 2.65 -10.01
N ARG A 28 -5.36 3.44 -10.27
CA ARG A 28 -5.89 3.62 -11.62
C ARG A 28 -4.91 4.43 -12.45
N ASP A 29 -4.75 4.10 -13.73
CA ASP A 29 -3.75 4.70 -14.62
C ASP A 29 -3.87 6.23 -14.75
N GLN A 30 -5.09 6.76 -14.70
CA GLN A 30 -5.39 8.20 -14.78
C GLN A 30 -5.40 8.92 -13.42
N THR A 31 -4.91 8.29 -12.35
CA THR A 31 -5.03 8.82 -10.99
C THR A 31 -3.68 8.87 -10.30
N VAL A 32 -3.36 10.00 -9.69
CA VAL A 32 -2.16 10.17 -8.86
C VAL A 32 -2.60 10.55 -7.44
N CYS A 33 -2.16 9.78 -6.46
CA CYS A 33 -2.42 10.04 -5.05
C CYS A 33 -1.19 10.69 -4.41
N VAL A 34 -1.38 11.86 -3.81
CA VAL A 34 -0.38 12.54 -2.98
C VAL A 34 -0.73 12.24 -1.54
N LEU A 35 0.10 11.43 -0.87
CA LEU A 35 -0.20 10.89 0.45
C LEU A 35 0.92 11.25 1.42
N ASP A 36 0.55 11.83 2.54
CA ASP A 36 1.43 11.94 3.70
C ASP A 36 1.23 10.74 4.63
N MET A 37 2.17 9.80 4.59
CA MET A 37 2.11 8.53 5.32
C MET A 37 2.18 8.69 6.84
N GLU A 38 2.59 9.85 7.37
CA GLU A 38 2.57 10.11 8.82
C GLU A 38 1.14 10.18 9.38
N TYR A 39 0.20 10.64 8.54
CA TYR A 39 -1.23 10.75 8.86
C TYR A 39 -2.06 9.52 8.48
N TRP A 40 -1.42 8.47 7.97
CA TRP A 40 -2.07 7.18 7.73
C TRP A 40 -1.68 6.16 8.79
N LYS A 41 -2.63 5.32 9.20
CA LYS A 41 -2.37 4.21 10.12
C LYS A 41 -3.16 2.98 9.72
N VAL A 42 -2.58 1.81 9.94
CA VAL A 42 -3.32 0.55 9.93
C VAL A 42 -3.78 0.25 11.35
N ALA A 43 -5.09 0.20 11.57
CA ALA A 43 -5.69 -0.22 12.82
C ALA A 43 -5.98 -1.72 12.75
N TYR A 44 -5.34 -2.50 13.61
CA TYR A 44 -5.58 -3.93 13.71
C TYR A 44 -6.60 -4.21 14.81
N LEU A 45 -7.68 -4.91 14.46
CA LEU A 45 -8.60 -5.50 15.44
C LEU A 45 -8.07 -6.86 15.89
N ARG A 46 -7.57 -7.65 14.95
CA ARG A 46 -6.83 -8.90 15.20
C ARG A 46 -5.52 -8.87 14.41
N SER A 47 -4.40 -8.97 15.11
CA SER A 47 -3.08 -9.07 14.49
C SER A 47 -2.96 -10.35 13.66
N PHE A 48 -1.91 -10.44 12.83
CA PHE A 48 -1.62 -11.66 12.07
C PHE A 48 -1.37 -12.83 13.01
N GLN A 49 -2.22 -13.84 12.93
CA GLN A 49 -2.10 -15.08 13.67
C GLN A 49 -2.11 -16.24 12.69
N SER A 50 -1.23 -17.21 12.90
CA SER A 50 -1.20 -18.45 12.13
C SER A 50 -1.51 -19.62 13.06
N PHE A 51 -2.54 -20.41 12.73
CA PHE A 51 -2.89 -21.59 13.50
C PHE A 51 -2.99 -22.82 12.59
N PRO A 52 -2.57 -24.01 13.08
CA PRO A 52 -2.75 -25.25 12.35
C PRO A 52 -4.24 -25.58 12.28
N LEU A 53 -4.69 -25.94 11.08
CA LEU A 53 -6.02 -26.52 10.90
C LEU A 53 -5.97 -28.01 11.23
N ALA A 54 -7.14 -28.59 11.52
CA ALA A 54 -7.26 -30.02 11.73
C ALA A 54 -6.69 -30.78 10.53
N LYS A 55 -5.92 -31.83 10.81
CA LYS A 55 -5.31 -32.65 9.78
C LYS A 55 -6.41 -33.42 9.03
N VAL A 56 -6.40 -33.36 7.70
CA VAL A 56 -7.31 -34.14 6.84
C VAL A 56 -6.47 -35.15 6.07
N GLY A 57 -6.52 -36.42 6.49
CA GLY A 57 -5.60 -37.45 5.99
C GLY A 57 -4.15 -37.10 6.31
N ASP A 58 -3.28 -37.09 5.29
CA ASP A 58 -1.88 -36.66 5.40
C ASP A 58 -1.66 -35.17 5.09
N SER A 59 -2.72 -34.40 4.83
CA SER A 59 -2.60 -32.98 4.52
C SER A 59 -2.52 -32.14 5.79
N GLU A 60 -1.46 -31.34 5.90
CA GLU A 60 -1.31 -30.29 6.90
C GLU A 60 -1.60 -28.93 6.27
N GLN A 61 -2.53 -28.19 6.88
CA GLN A 61 -2.90 -26.85 6.43
C GLN A 61 -2.80 -25.89 7.61
N ARG A 62 -2.49 -24.63 7.31
CA ARG A 62 -2.49 -23.55 8.30
C ARG A 62 -3.39 -22.42 7.84
N MET A 63 -4.14 -21.86 8.76
CA MET A 63 -4.93 -20.67 8.53
C MET A 63 -4.15 -19.46 9.02
N ILE A 64 -4.12 -18.40 8.20
CA ILE A 64 -3.61 -17.09 8.57
C ILE A 64 -4.83 -16.16 8.67
N LEU A 65 -5.06 -15.58 9.84
CA LEU A 65 -6.15 -14.63 10.08
C LEU A 65 -5.58 -13.29 10.51
N ALA A 66 -6.14 -12.22 9.94
CA ALA A 66 -5.88 -10.84 10.34
C ALA A 66 -7.11 -9.98 10.03
N GLU A 67 -7.46 -9.10 10.95
CA GLU A 67 -8.54 -8.13 10.78
C GLU A 67 -7.96 -6.75 10.98
N TYR A 68 -8.00 -5.93 9.94
CA TYR A 68 -7.42 -4.59 9.96
C TYR A 68 -8.21 -3.63 9.07
N ALA A 69 -8.12 -2.35 9.40
CA ALA A 69 -8.69 -1.25 8.63
C ALA A 69 -7.63 -0.16 8.42
N LEU A 70 -7.75 0.55 7.30
CA LEU A 70 -6.98 1.76 7.05
C LEU A 70 -7.67 2.95 7.73
N VAL A 71 -6.89 3.73 8.47
CA VAL A 71 -7.36 4.92 9.17
C VAL A 71 -6.63 6.13 8.63
N SER A 72 -7.40 7.11 8.14
CA SER A 72 -6.90 8.47 7.91
C SER A 72 -7.01 9.25 9.22
N LYS A 73 -5.88 9.68 9.78
CA LYS A 73 -5.85 10.53 10.97
C LYS A 73 -6.15 12.00 10.62
N ASN A 74 -5.89 12.38 9.38
CA ASN A 74 -6.19 13.70 8.85
C ASN A 74 -6.48 13.57 7.35
N GLU A 75 -7.73 13.78 6.95
CA GLU A 75 -8.15 13.70 5.56
C GLU A 75 -7.49 14.80 4.70
N ALA A 76 -7.32 15.99 5.26
CA ALA A 76 -6.73 17.13 4.54
C ALA A 76 -5.23 16.96 4.25
N ALA A 77 -4.56 15.99 4.87
CA ALA A 77 -3.15 15.70 4.62
C ALA A 77 -2.91 14.94 3.29
N SER A 78 -3.97 14.49 2.62
CA SER A 78 -3.86 13.68 1.40
C SER A 78 -4.73 14.23 0.28
N GLY A 79 -4.25 14.10 -0.95
CA GLY A 79 -4.91 14.59 -2.14
C GLY A 79 -4.93 13.54 -3.25
N LYS A 80 -5.91 13.65 -4.14
CA LYS A 80 -6.04 12.81 -5.33
C LYS A 80 -6.19 13.71 -6.55
N VAL A 81 -5.28 13.55 -7.50
CA VAL A 81 -5.38 14.15 -8.83
C VAL A 81 -6.00 13.13 -9.76
N THR A 82 -7.13 13.49 -10.38
CA THR A 82 -7.84 12.66 -11.35
C THR A 82 -7.61 13.19 -12.76
N ASP A 83 -7.98 12.37 -13.75
CA ASP A 83 -7.94 12.72 -15.18
C ASP A 83 -6.54 13.08 -15.70
N CYS A 84 -5.53 12.37 -15.20
CA CYS A 84 -4.19 12.45 -15.76
C CYS A 84 -4.16 11.82 -17.15
N THR A 85 -3.65 12.56 -18.14
CA THR A 85 -3.47 12.05 -19.50
C THR A 85 -2.60 10.80 -19.50
N THR A 86 -3.13 9.71 -20.03
CA THR A 86 -2.41 8.45 -20.22
C THR A 86 -2.04 8.37 -21.70
N ALA A 87 -0.74 8.28 -22.01
CA ALA A 87 -0.23 8.22 -23.39
C ALA A 87 -0.18 6.79 -23.93
#